data_AF-A0A2P0HJI9-F1
#
_entry.id   AF-A0A2P0HJI9-F1
#
_cell.length_a   1.000
_cell.length_b   1.000
_cell.length_c   1.000
_cell.angle_alpha   90.00
_cell.angle_beta   90.00
_cell.angle_gamma   90.00
#
_symmetry.space_group_name_H-M   'P 1'
#
loop_
_entity.id
_entity.type
_entity.pdbx_description
1 polymer ?
#
loop_
_entity_poly.entity_id
_entity_poly.type
_entity_poly.pdbx_seq_one_letter_code
_entity_poly.pdbx_strand_id
1 'polypeptide(L)'
;MIVIFSGSLDHLYDLLAQLPKKIEFTILFYLLVIGSLSAIASSFISWMHGFTKLIQDVIPMIRTKMNPKLHATHFIAIAIGFLAFFITITTNYTILEIIFFFGIFYTSLIITILFIIFSKQKISIIIPLISIIGALTGYAVYFLIDPLTSIWSSITVTLSLSIFYTFSHWIHQQSKYKMKL
;
A
#
# COMPACT_ATOMS: atom_id res chain seq x y z
N MET A 1 -20.23 -8.45 -2.85
CA MET A 1 -20.54 -9.25 -1.64
C MET A 1 -20.62 -10.76 -1.90
N ILE A 2 -20.81 -11.23 -3.14
CA ILE A 2 -20.89 -12.69 -3.47
C ILE A 2 -19.52 -13.40 -3.46
N VAL A 3 -18.40 -12.72 -3.72
CA VAL A 3 -17.07 -13.34 -3.85
C VAL A 3 -16.36 -13.56 -2.50
N ILE A 4 -16.83 -12.94 -1.41
CA ILE A 4 -16.24 -13.11 -0.06
C ILE A 4 -16.65 -14.46 0.56
N PHE A 5 -17.72 -15.09 0.07
CA PHE A 5 -18.30 -16.30 0.66
C PHE A 5 -17.86 -17.62 -0.01
N SER A 6 -17.25 -17.59 -1.21
CA SER A 6 -16.87 -18.80 -1.94
C SER A 6 -15.43 -19.25 -1.74
N GLY A 7 -14.58 -18.47 -1.06
CA GLY A 7 -13.21 -18.87 -0.67
C GLY A 7 -12.22 -19.14 -1.82
N SER A 8 -12.68 -19.22 -3.07
CA SER A 8 -11.85 -19.34 -4.27
C SER A 8 -12.05 -18.12 -5.16
N LEU A 9 -10.93 -17.45 -5.47
CA LEU A 9 -10.82 -16.33 -6.40
C LEU A 9 -10.66 -16.78 -7.86
N ASP A 10 -10.71 -18.09 -8.12
CA ASP A 10 -10.51 -18.65 -9.47
C ASP A 10 -11.59 -18.19 -10.45
N HIS A 11 -12.80 -17.90 -9.96
CA HIS A 11 -13.95 -17.50 -10.77
C HIS A 11 -14.08 -15.99 -11.01
N LEU A 12 -13.20 -15.14 -10.47
CA LEU A 12 -13.28 -13.69 -10.71
C LEU A 12 -13.05 -13.37 -12.20
N TYR A 13 -12.08 -14.06 -12.81
CA TYR A 13 -11.78 -13.95 -14.23
C TYR A 13 -12.93 -14.46 -15.10
N ASP A 14 -13.58 -15.55 -14.70
CA ASP A 14 -14.77 -16.06 -15.38
C ASP A 14 -15.90 -15.04 -15.35
N LEU A 15 -16.09 -14.35 -14.23
CA LEU A 15 -17.15 -13.36 -14.06
C LEU A 15 -16.90 -12.11 -14.91
N LEU A 16 -15.65 -11.64 -14.96
CA LEU A 16 -15.20 -10.55 -15.84
C LEU A 16 -15.28 -10.95 -17.33
N ALA A 17 -14.93 -12.18 -17.69
CA ALA A 17 -15.01 -12.69 -19.06
C ALA A 17 -16.45 -12.94 -19.53
N GLN A 18 -17.38 -13.17 -18.60
CA GLN A 18 -18.81 -13.31 -18.87
C GLN A 18 -19.53 -11.96 -18.99
N LEU A 19 -18.98 -10.89 -18.44
CA LEU A 19 -19.60 -9.55 -18.45
C LEU A 19 -19.82 -9.02 -19.88
N PRO A 20 -18.84 -9.05 -20.80
CA PRO A 20 -19.04 -8.67 -22.20
C PRO A 20 -20.13 -9.49 -22.90
N LYS A 21 -20.23 -10.77 -22.57
CA LYS A 21 -21.17 -11.71 -23.20
C LYS A 21 -22.63 -11.50 -22.77
N LYS A 22 -22.85 -10.82 -21.64
CA LYS A 22 -24.18 -10.49 -21.10
C LYS A 22 -24.68 -9.10 -21.54
N ILE A 23 -23.86 -8.32 -22.24
CA ILE A 23 -24.24 -6.99 -22.71
C ILE A 23 -24.85 -7.14 -24.10
N GLU A 24 -26.18 -6.98 -24.19
CA GLU A 24 -26.91 -7.14 -25.45
C GLU A 24 -26.68 -5.98 -26.44
N PHE A 25 -26.44 -4.77 -25.92
CA PHE A 25 -26.27 -3.58 -26.75
C PHE A 25 -24.80 -3.21 -26.94
N THR A 26 -24.36 -3.15 -28.20
CA THR A 26 -22.97 -2.81 -28.58
C THR A 26 -22.49 -1.48 -27.98
N ILE A 27 -23.38 -0.49 -27.82
CA ILE A 27 -23.02 0.82 -27.26
C ILE A 27 -22.63 0.73 -25.78
N LEU A 28 -23.28 -0.14 -25.00
CA LEU A 28 -22.96 -0.39 -23.60
C LEU A 28 -21.59 -1.08 -23.46
N PHE A 29 -21.23 -1.93 -24.42
CA PHE A 29 -19.90 -2.55 -24.46
C PHE A 29 -18.80 -1.50 -24.71
N TYR A 30 -18.98 -0.59 -25.67
CA TYR A 30 -18.01 0.49 -25.90
C TYR A 30 -17.88 1.42 -24.69
N LEU A 31 -18.99 1.78 -24.06
CA LEU A 31 -18.99 2.56 -22.80
C LEU A 31 -18.23 1.85 -21.68
N LEU A 32 -18.40 0.54 -21.54
CA LEU A 32 -17.67 -0.27 -20.55
C LEU A 32 -16.16 -0.26 -20.82
N VAL A 33 -15.75 -0.44 -22.08
CA VAL A 33 -14.33 -0.46 -22.46
C VAL A 33 -13.69 0.91 -22.23
N ILE A 34 -14.30 1.97 -22.72
CA ILE A 34 -13.80 3.35 -22.57
C ILE A 34 -13.78 3.74 -21.09
N GLY A 35 -14.84 3.41 -20.34
CA GLY A 35 -14.91 3.63 -18.90
C GLY A 35 -13.80 2.91 -18.14
N SER A 36 -13.55 1.64 -18.44
CA SER A 36 -12.49 0.86 -17.80
C SER A 36 -11.11 1.42 -18.11
N LEU A 37 -10.83 1.77 -19.38
CA LEU A 37 -9.57 2.42 -19.77
C LEU A 37 -9.39 3.76 -19.09
N SER A 38 -10.47 4.56 -18.97
CA SER A 38 -10.42 5.85 -18.28
C SER A 38 -10.12 5.70 -16.78
N ALA A 39 -10.69 4.69 -16.12
CA ALA A 39 -10.43 4.40 -14.71
C ALA A 39 -8.97 3.97 -14.48
N ILE A 40 -8.42 3.13 -15.36
CA ILE A 40 -7.01 2.73 -15.34
C ILE A 40 -6.10 3.95 -15.54
N ALA A 41 -6.37 4.75 -16.58
CA ALA A 41 -5.58 5.95 -16.89
C ALA A 41 -5.60 6.96 -15.73
N SER A 42 -6.79 7.21 -15.15
CA SER A 42 -6.95 8.12 -14.01
C SER A 42 -6.17 7.65 -12.77
N SER A 43 -6.26 6.35 -12.46
CA SER A 43 -5.52 5.75 -11.33
C SER A 43 -4.00 5.87 -11.53
N PHE A 44 -3.52 5.61 -12.76
CA PHE A 44 -2.11 5.72 -13.10
C PHE A 44 -1.59 7.16 -12.99
N ILE A 45 -2.34 8.15 -13.50
CA ILE A 45 -1.98 9.56 -13.39
C ILE A 45 -1.90 9.99 -11.92
N SER A 46 -2.87 9.58 -11.10
CA SER A 46 -2.89 9.88 -9.66
C SER A 46 -1.65 9.31 -8.95
N TRP A 47 -1.31 8.05 -9.23
CA TRP A 47 -0.11 7.41 -8.70
C TRP A 47 1.17 8.15 -9.11
N MET A 48 1.34 8.46 -10.40
CA MET A 48 2.51 9.20 -10.90
C MET A 48 2.64 10.58 -10.29
N HIS A 49 1.53 11.30 -10.11
CA HIS A 49 1.53 12.58 -9.43
C HIS A 49 1.98 12.45 -7.97
N GLY A 50 1.47 11.45 -7.24
CA GLY A 50 1.87 11.16 -5.87
C GLY A 50 3.36 10.81 -5.74
N PHE A 51 3.87 9.94 -6.62
CA PHE A 51 5.30 9.59 -6.66
C PHE A 51 6.19 10.80 -6.95
N THR A 52 5.77 11.66 -7.89
CA THR A 52 6.51 12.87 -8.24
C THR A 52 6.62 13.80 -7.03
N LYS A 53 5.54 14.04 -6.29
CA LYS A 53 5.60 14.82 -5.04
C LYS A 53 6.52 14.18 -3.99
N LEU A 54 6.39 12.87 -3.77
CA LEU A 54 7.21 12.15 -2.81
C LEU A 54 8.71 12.31 -3.14
N ILE A 55 9.10 12.16 -4.41
CA ILE A 55 10.48 12.33 -4.84
C ILE A 55 10.94 13.80 -4.65
N GLN A 56 10.06 14.79 -4.88
CA GLN A 56 10.37 16.20 -4.61
C GLN A 56 10.62 16.47 -3.13
N ASP A 57 9.90 15.80 -2.23
CA ASP A 57 10.05 15.96 -0.79
C ASP A 57 11.28 15.23 -0.24
N VAL A 58 11.61 14.05 -0.81
CA VAL A 58 12.71 13.19 -0.32
C VAL A 58 14.10 13.64 -0.83
N ILE A 59 14.23 14.09 -2.09
CA ILE A 59 15.52 14.55 -2.64
C ILE A 59 16.21 15.64 -1.78
N PRO A 60 15.54 16.73 -1.38
CA PRO A 60 16.16 17.77 -0.56
C PRO A 60 16.47 17.31 0.87
N MET A 61 15.74 16.32 1.40
CA MET A 61 16.01 15.70 2.70
C MET A 61 17.32 14.91 2.72
N ILE A 62 17.69 14.28 1.59
CA ILE A 62 18.95 13.53 1.43
C ILE A 62 20.11 14.44 1.03
N ARG A 63 19.84 15.48 0.21
CA ARG A 63 20.87 16.39 -0.30
C ARG A 63 20.40 17.83 -0.21
N THR A 64 20.76 18.50 0.89
CA THR A 64 20.32 19.84 1.31
C THR A 64 20.58 20.98 0.29
N LYS A 65 21.37 20.74 -0.76
CA LYS A 65 21.73 21.74 -1.78
C LYS A 65 21.16 21.49 -3.18
N MET A 66 20.37 20.43 -3.37
CA MET A 66 19.85 20.08 -4.69
C MET A 66 18.37 20.41 -4.75
N ASN A 67 18.01 21.51 -5.44
CA ASN A 67 16.64 21.71 -5.90
C ASN A 67 16.45 20.82 -7.14
N PRO A 68 15.74 19.69 -7.05
CA PRO A 68 15.49 18.88 -8.23
C PRO A 68 14.66 19.71 -9.21
N LYS A 69 15.15 19.86 -10.45
CA LYS A 69 14.32 20.42 -11.53
C LYS A 69 13.07 19.54 -11.66
N LEU A 70 11.89 20.15 -11.76
CA LEU A 70 10.61 19.45 -11.89
C LEU A 70 10.65 18.32 -12.94
N HIS A 71 11.35 18.54 -14.06
CA HIS A 71 11.53 17.55 -15.12
C HIS A 71 12.32 16.30 -14.69
N ALA A 72 13.32 16.44 -13.83
CA ALA A 72 14.11 15.31 -13.35
C ALA A 72 13.28 14.39 -12.46
N THR A 73 12.45 14.97 -11.59
CA THR A 73 11.54 14.20 -10.72
C THR A 73 10.50 13.42 -11.53
N HIS A 74 9.90 14.04 -12.56
CA HIS A 74 8.97 13.34 -13.45
C HIS A 74 9.66 12.18 -14.19
N PHE A 75 10.89 12.39 -14.66
CA PHE A 75 11.65 11.34 -15.35
C PHE A 75 11.94 10.15 -14.42
N ILE A 76 12.28 10.41 -13.15
CA ILE A 76 12.49 9.35 -12.16
C ILE A 76 11.19 8.59 -11.87
N ALA A 77 10.06 9.29 -11.71
CA ALA A 77 8.76 8.66 -11.50
C ALA A 77 8.36 7.77 -12.69
N ILE A 78 8.56 8.25 -13.92
CA ILE A 78 8.33 7.48 -15.15
C ILE A 78 9.25 6.26 -15.20
N ALA A 79 10.54 6.41 -14.90
CA ALA A 79 11.50 5.31 -14.89
C ALA A 79 11.12 4.20 -13.90
N ILE A 80 10.67 4.58 -12.68
CA ILE A 80 10.17 3.62 -11.68
C ILE A 80 8.91 2.91 -12.20
N GLY A 81 7.99 3.64 -12.84
CA GLY A 81 6.80 3.06 -13.46
C GLY A 81 7.13 2.04 -14.55
N PHE A 82 8.07 2.36 -15.43
CA PHE A 82 8.56 1.43 -16.46
C PHE A 82 9.24 0.20 -15.87
N LEU A 83 10.05 0.38 -14.82
CA LEU A 83 10.70 -0.73 -14.13
C LEU A 83 9.67 -1.69 -13.52
N ALA A 84 8.66 -1.15 -12.83
CA ALA A 84 7.58 -1.94 -12.25
C ALA A 84 6.78 -2.69 -13.32
N PHE A 85 6.50 -2.05 -14.47
CA PHE A 85 5.85 -2.68 -15.61
C PHE A 85 6.68 -3.83 -16.17
N PHE A 86 7.99 -3.62 -16.34
CA PHE A 86 8.90 -4.64 -16.86
C PHE A 86 8.98 -5.85 -15.93
N ILE A 87 9.13 -5.62 -14.62
CA ILE A 87 9.11 -6.68 -13.61
C ILE A 87 7.79 -7.46 -13.65
N THR A 88 6.66 -6.76 -13.80
CA THR A 88 5.34 -7.43 -13.84
C THR A 88 5.22 -8.35 -15.06
N ILE A 89 5.71 -7.92 -16.23
CA ILE A 89 5.70 -8.75 -17.45
C ILE A 89 6.65 -9.94 -17.33
N THR A 90 7.84 -9.76 -16.77
CA THR A 90 8.85 -10.83 -16.74
C THR A 90 8.54 -11.94 -15.75
N THR A 91 7.74 -11.67 -14.71
CA THR A 91 7.69 -12.56 -13.55
C THR A 91 6.50 -13.53 -13.54
N ASN A 92 5.63 -13.54 -14.56
CA ASN A 92 4.48 -14.46 -14.68
C ASN A 92 3.63 -14.60 -13.39
N TYR A 93 3.66 -13.61 -12.50
CA TYR A 93 2.85 -13.63 -11.29
C TYR A 93 1.38 -13.50 -11.65
N THR A 94 0.54 -14.23 -10.95
CA THR A 94 -0.90 -14.03 -11.03
C THR A 94 -1.25 -12.65 -10.44
N ILE A 95 -2.31 -12.01 -10.94
CA ILE A 95 -2.78 -10.72 -10.38
C ILE A 95 -3.09 -10.89 -8.89
N LEU A 96 -3.56 -12.08 -8.50
CA LEU A 96 -3.91 -12.39 -7.13
C LEU A 96 -2.69 -12.37 -6.20
N GLU A 97 -1.58 -12.99 -6.60
CA GLU A 97 -0.31 -12.94 -5.84
C GLU A 97 0.21 -11.52 -5.71
N ILE A 98 0.10 -10.71 -6.77
CA ILE A 98 0.49 -9.30 -6.74
C ILE A 98 -0.38 -8.52 -5.74
N ILE A 99 -1.70 -8.75 -5.73
CA ILE A 99 -2.63 -8.12 -4.79
C ILE A 99 -2.28 -8.50 -3.35
N PHE A 100 -2.02 -9.78 -3.07
CA PHE A 100 -1.64 -10.23 -1.73
C PHE A 100 -0.29 -9.64 -1.30
N PHE A 101 0.70 -9.61 -2.19
CA PHE A 101 2.01 -9.02 -1.95
C PHE A 101 1.89 -7.54 -1.54
N PHE A 102 1.21 -6.72 -2.35
CA PHE A 102 0.99 -5.31 -2.00
C PHE A 102 0.05 -5.13 -0.81
N GLY A 103 -0.89 -6.04 -0.59
CA GLY A 103 -1.81 -6.03 0.54
C GLY A 103 -1.11 -6.15 1.90
N ILE A 104 -0.07 -6.99 2.00
CA ILE A 104 0.76 -7.13 3.21
C ILE A 104 1.42 -5.80 3.59
N PHE A 105 2.02 -5.14 2.60
CA PHE A 105 2.67 -3.84 2.79
C PHE A 105 1.67 -2.74 3.14
N TYR A 106 0.55 -2.69 2.41
CA TYR A 106 -0.48 -1.67 2.59
C TYR A 106 -1.15 -1.75 3.96
N THR A 107 -1.44 -2.95 4.43
CA THR A 107 -2.05 -3.17 5.75
C THR A 107 -1.12 -2.77 6.89
N SER A 108 0.18 -3.02 6.78
CA SER A 108 1.14 -2.51 7.76
C SER A 108 1.19 -0.98 7.76
N LEU A 109 1.22 -0.34 6.58
CA LEU A 109 1.28 1.11 6.48
C LEU A 109 0.00 1.79 6.97
N ILE A 110 -1.18 1.27 6.65
CA ILE A 110 -2.44 1.92 7.02
C ILE A 110 -2.60 1.97 8.54
N ILE A 111 -2.17 0.93 9.26
CA ILE A 111 -2.16 0.90 10.73
C ILE A 111 -1.26 2.00 11.27
N THR A 112 -0.05 2.13 10.72
CA THR A 112 0.90 3.16 11.11
C THR A 112 0.37 4.56 10.84
N ILE A 113 -0.23 4.80 9.68
CA ILE A 113 -0.86 6.08 9.32
C ILE A 113 -2.02 6.40 10.27
N LEU A 114 -2.87 5.41 10.58
CA LEU A 114 -3.97 5.58 11.52
C LEU A 114 -3.45 5.99 12.90
N PHE A 115 -2.37 5.35 13.36
CA PHE A 115 -1.72 5.68 14.63
C PHE A 115 -1.11 7.08 14.64
N ILE A 116 -0.51 7.50 13.52
CA ILE A 116 0.01 8.86 13.32
C ILE A 116 -1.11 9.89 13.40
N ILE A 117 -2.25 9.65 12.74
CA ILE A 117 -3.38 10.58 12.71
C ILE A 117 -4.04 10.73 14.09
N PHE A 118 -4.23 9.63 14.81
CA PHE A 118 -4.86 9.66 16.14
C PHE A 118 -3.90 10.08 17.26
N SER A 119 -2.59 10.00 17.05
CA SER A 119 -1.60 10.46 18.03
C SER A 119 -1.52 11.98 18.05
N LYS A 120 -1.92 12.60 19.17
CA LYS A 120 -1.73 14.03 19.43
C LYS A 120 -0.28 14.41 19.78
N GLN A 121 0.60 13.42 19.95
CA GLN A 121 1.97 13.62 20.43
C GLN A 121 2.98 13.64 19.28
N LYS A 122 4.16 14.25 19.50
CA LYS A 122 5.28 14.18 18.55
C LYS A 122 5.64 12.70 18.31
N ILE A 123 5.39 12.26 17.08
CA ILE A 123 5.64 10.89 16.66
C ILE A 123 7.14 10.69 16.47
N SER A 124 7.68 9.72 17.19
CA SER A 124 9.05 9.27 17.01
C SER A 124 9.20 8.47 15.72
N ILE A 125 10.41 8.48 15.14
CA ILE A 125 10.77 7.69 13.96
C ILE A 125 10.57 6.18 14.14
N ILE A 126 10.37 5.74 15.39
CA ILE A 126 10.06 4.37 15.79
C ILE A 126 8.72 3.89 15.19
N ILE A 127 7.72 4.76 15.02
CA ILE A 127 6.40 4.37 14.50
C ILE A 127 6.46 3.89 13.03
N PRO A 128 7.12 4.63 12.11
CA PRO A 128 7.40 4.11 10.76
C PRO A 128 8.23 2.81 10.74
N LEU A 129 9.19 2.64 11.64
CA LEU A 129 10.01 1.41 11.71
C LEU A 129 9.18 0.19 12.12
N ILE A 130 8.20 0.36 13.00
CA ILE A 130 7.26 -0.71 13.36
C ILE A 130 6.49 -1.20 12.13
N SER A 131 6.12 -0.30 11.22
CA SER A 131 5.48 -0.66 9.95
C SER A 131 6.36 -1.57 9.08
N ILE A 132 7.67 -1.29 9.03
CA ILE A 132 8.62 -2.09 8.27
C ILE A 132 8.74 -3.49 8.88
N ILE A 133 8.82 -3.58 10.21
CA ILE A 133 8.87 -4.87 10.92
C ILE A 133 7.59 -5.67 10.66
N GLY A 134 6.42 -5.04 10.74
CA GLY A 134 5.14 -5.66 10.41
C GLY A 134 5.09 -6.22 8.99
N ALA A 135 5.51 -5.42 8.00
CA ALA A 135 5.56 -5.86 6.62
C ALA A 135 6.53 -7.04 6.42
N LEU A 136 7.72 -7.00 7.03
CA LEU A 136 8.69 -8.11 6.97
C LEU A 136 8.14 -9.40 7.58
N THR A 137 7.46 -9.30 8.72
CA THR A 137 6.81 -10.47 9.34
C THR A 137 5.68 -11.02 8.48
N GLY A 138 4.88 -10.14 7.86
CA GLY A 138 3.89 -10.52 6.87
C GLY A 138 4.51 -11.30 5.71
N TYR A 139 5.57 -10.76 5.09
CA TYR A 139 6.25 -11.44 3.99
C TYR A 139 6.89 -12.77 4.41
N ALA A 140 7.46 -12.87 5.61
CA ALA A 140 7.97 -14.14 6.12
C ALA A 140 6.87 -15.21 6.21
N VAL A 141 5.67 -14.83 6.69
CA VAL A 141 4.51 -15.73 6.76
C VAL A 141 3.95 -16.06 5.37
N TYR A 142 4.03 -15.12 4.42
CA TYR A 142 3.60 -15.33 3.03
C TYR A 142 4.31 -16.52 2.38
N PHE A 143 5.61 -16.67 2.62
CA PHE A 143 6.40 -17.78 2.08
C PHE A 143 6.22 -19.11 2.84
N LEU A 144 5.65 -19.09 4.04
CA LEU A 144 5.61 -20.26 4.92
C LEU A 144 4.23 -20.93 5.02
N ILE A 145 3.14 -20.16 4.93
CA ILE A 145 1.79 -20.64 5.25
C ILE A 145 0.82 -20.33 4.11
N ASP A 146 0.15 -19.17 4.17
CA ASP A 146 -0.92 -18.80 3.26
C ASP A 146 -1.01 -17.28 3.07
N PRO A 147 -1.36 -16.79 1.87
CA PRO A 147 -1.49 -15.36 1.57
C PRO A 147 -2.43 -14.59 2.50
N LEU A 148 -3.56 -15.20 2.86
CA LEU A 148 -4.55 -14.56 3.74
C LEU A 148 -4.00 -14.43 5.17
N THR A 149 -3.37 -15.48 5.69
CA THR A 149 -2.78 -15.49 7.04
C THR A 149 -1.62 -14.50 7.18
N SER A 150 -0.89 -14.27 6.08
CA SER A 150 0.17 -13.28 5.98
C SER A 150 -0.33 -11.83 6.13
N ILE A 151 -1.51 -11.51 5.57
CA ILE A 151 -2.13 -10.20 5.80
C ILE A 151 -2.50 -10.03 7.27
N TRP A 152 -3.13 -11.04 7.87
CA TRP A 152 -3.51 -11.01 9.28
C TRP A 152 -2.30 -10.88 10.20
N SER A 153 -1.21 -11.60 9.93
CA SER A 153 0.01 -11.52 10.73
C SER A 153 0.65 -10.14 10.66
N SER A 154 0.73 -9.54 9.47
CA SER A 154 1.20 -8.16 9.28
C SER A 154 0.38 -7.18 10.12
N ILE A 155 -0.95 -7.30 10.08
CA ILE A 155 -1.87 -6.46 10.87
C ILE A 155 -1.62 -6.61 12.37
N THR A 156 -1.59 -7.86 12.85
CA THR A 156 -1.47 -8.15 14.29
C THR A 156 -0.13 -7.67 14.85
N VAL A 157 0.96 -7.86 14.11
CA VAL A 157 2.30 -7.44 14.54
C VAL A 157 2.40 -5.92 14.58
N THR A 158 1.97 -5.22 13.52
CA THR A 158 2.05 -3.75 13.48
C THR A 158 1.17 -3.10 14.54
N LEU A 159 -0.06 -3.60 14.75
CA LEU A 159 -0.93 -3.11 15.80
C LEU A 159 -0.33 -3.33 17.19
N SER A 160 0.11 -4.55 17.48
CA SER A 160 0.64 -4.91 18.81
C SER A 160 1.84 -4.06 19.18
N LEU A 161 2.79 -3.89 18.26
CA LEU A 161 3.98 -3.06 18.47
C LEU A 161 3.63 -1.58 18.61
N SER A 162 2.68 -1.05 17.82
CA SER A 162 2.27 0.35 17.88
C SER A 162 1.54 0.68 19.19
N ILE A 163 0.69 -0.23 19.66
CA ILE A 163 0.01 -0.12 20.96
C ILE A 163 1.04 -0.19 22.10
N PHE A 164 1.96 -1.17 22.07
CA PHE A 164 3.00 -1.32 23.09
C PHE A 164 3.90 -0.09 23.19
N TYR A 165 4.33 0.46 22.06
CA TYR A 165 5.14 1.67 22.02
C TYR A 165 4.40 2.86 22.63
N THR A 166 3.12 3.02 22.31
CA THR A 166 2.34 4.16 22.79
C THR A 166 2.00 4.04 24.27
N PHE A 167 1.71 2.83 24.72
CA PHE A 167 1.46 2.55 26.13
C PHE A 167 2.70 2.79 27.00
N SER A 168 3.86 2.28 26.56
CA SER A 168 5.14 2.50 27.26
C SER A 168 5.53 3.99 27.29
N HIS A 169 5.33 4.70 26.18
CA HIS A 169 5.59 6.14 26.12
C HIS A 169 4.64 6.94 27.03
N TRP A 170 3.35 6.58 27.08
CA TRP A 170 2.37 7.20 27.97
C TRP A 170 2.70 7.00 29.45
N ILE A 171 3.10 5.79 29.84
CA ILE A 171 3.55 5.48 31.22
C ILE A 171 4.78 6.31 31.59
N HIS A 172 5.76 6.42 30.68
CA HIS A 172 6.98 7.18 30.94
C HIS A 172 6.71 8.68 31.11
N GLN A 173 5.76 9.25 30.37
CA GLN A 173 5.34 10.64 30.54
C GLN A 173 4.62 10.90 31.86
N GLN A 174 3.73 10.00 32.29
CA GLN A 174 3.05 10.09 33.59
C GLN A 174 4.04 10.04 34.77
N SER A 175 5.07 9.18 34.66
CA SER A 175 6.13 9.09 35.66
C SER A 175 6.95 10.38 35.77
N LYS A 176 7.32 11.00 34.64
CA LYS A 176 8.04 12.29 34.63
C LYS A 176 7.22 13.46 35.17
N TYR A 177 5.89 13.44 35.02
CA TYR A 177 5.02 14.46 35.59
C TYR A 177 4.92 14.35 37.11
N LYS A 178 4.89 13.13 37.67
CA LYS A 178 4.87 12.90 39.12
C LYS A 178 6.16 13.28 39.86
N MET A 179 7.32 13.29 39.19
CA MET A 179 8.60 13.70 39.81
C MET A 179 8.85 15.22 39.79
N LYS A 180 7.98 16.01 39.15
CA LYS A 180 8.11 17.48 39.07
C LYS A 180 7.12 18.23 39.99
N LEU A 181 6.29 17.51 40.74
CA LEU A 181 5.42 18.00 41.80
C LEU A 181 6.06 17.67 43.15
#